data_AF-A0A0L8I5L0-F1
#
_entry.id   AF-A0A0L8I5L0-F1
#
_cell.length_a   1.000
_cell.length_b   1.000
_cell.length_c   1.000
_cell.angle_alpha   90.00
_cell.angle_beta   90.00
_cell.angle_gamma   90.00
#
_symmetry.space_group_name_H-M   'P 1'
#
loop_
_entity.id
_entity.type
_entity.pdbx_description
1 polymer ?
#
loop_
_entity_poly.entity_id
_entity_poly.type
_entity_poly.pdbx_seq_one_letter_code
_entity_poly.pdbx_strand_id
1 'polypeptide(L)'
;MANNMSDRVDVKNIFSSFISTGVGKCPKISPDIVINNEDDSDGDDMNHTSKDQTPNDPRNKTKYLNRVRSYIVRTWFAKPLSSSPMICARYCWQNTDVDMLHCVCCKAALCAKLPASFKQESYKEFCEKLKKSLVATHEPLCPWSSNPSPEYYSMINCHHKDKVIQGFSNRINQIMLILISVHNYGEFLKE
;
A
#
# COMPACT_ATOMS: atom_id res chain seq x y z
N MET A 1 40.09 -6.62 -19.36
CA MET A 1 39.27 -5.84 -18.39
C MET A 1 38.49 -4.83 -19.19
N ALA A 2 37.23 -5.12 -19.50
CA ALA A 2 36.35 -4.26 -20.28
C ALA A 2 34.97 -4.20 -19.62
N ASN A 3 34.41 -3.00 -19.65
CA ASN A 3 33.22 -2.50 -18.95
C ASN A 3 31.97 -3.37 -19.16
N ASN A 4 31.08 -3.40 -18.18
CA ASN A 4 29.65 -3.55 -18.44
C ASN A 4 28.85 -2.50 -17.66
N MET A 5 28.21 -1.65 -18.45
CA MET A 5 27.39 -0.50 -18.09
C MET A 5 26.07 -1.00 -17.52
N SER A 6 25.67 -0.43 -16.39
CA SER A 6 24.40 -0.72 -15.72
C SER A 6 23.22 -0.20 -16.56
N ASP A 7 22.40 -1.12 -17.08
CA ASP A 7 21.10 -0.80 -17.69
C ASP A 7 20.16 -0.24 -16.63
N ARG A 8 20.10 1.10 -16.54
CA ARG A 8 19.04 1.80 -15.80
C ARG A 8 17.86 2.01 -16.74
N VAL A 9 16.79 1.25 -16.53
CA VAL A 9 15.50 1.48 -17.21
C VAL A 9 14.94 2.85 -16.79
N ASP A 10 14.80 3.76 -17.74
CA ASP A 10 14.23 5.10 -17.50
C ASP A 10 12.70 5.02 -17.34
N VAL A 11 12.27 4.88 -16.09
CA VAL A 11 10.86 4.82 -15.68
C VAL A 11 10.06 6.08 -16.06
N LYS A 12 10.70 7.21 -16.41
CA LYS A 12 9.99 8.44 -16.80
C LYS A 12 9.18 8.28 -18.07
N ASN A 13 9.62 7.44 -19.00
CA ASN A 13 8.92 7.19 -20.25
C ASN A 13 7.75 6.19 -20.11
N ILE A 14 7.70 5.41 -19.03
CA ILE A 14 6.65 4.42 -18.81
C ILE A 14 5.37 5.09 -18.29
N PHE A 15 5.51 6.16 -17.50
CA PHE A 15 4.37 6.84 -16.88
C PHE A 15 3.75 7.96 -17.72
N SER A 16 4.41 8.39 -18.80
CA SER A 16 3.92 9.49 -19.64
C SER A 16 2.64 9.14 -20.40
N SER A 17 2.36 7.86 -20.65
CA SER A 17 1.12 7.40 -21.30
C SER A 17 -0.07 7.29 -20.33
N PHE A 18 0.17 7.25 -19.02
CA PHE A 18 -0.89 7.09 -18.01
C PHE A 18 -1.53 8.40 -17.57
N ILE A 19 -0.87 9.55 -17.81
CA ILE A 19 -1.39 10.88 -17.49
C ILE A 19 -1.90 11.55 -18.78
N SER A 20 -2.69 10.84 -19.59
CA SER A 20 -3.44 11.47 -20.67
C SER A 20 -4.86 11.75 -20.18
N THR A 21 -5.18 13.04 -20.20
CA THR A 21 -6.42 13.70 -19.81
C THR A 21 -7.69 13.03 -20.34
N GLY A 22 -8.60 12.70 -19.43
CA GLY A 22 -10.00 12.41 -19.72
C GLY A 22 -10.85 12.77 -18.51
N VAL A 23 -11.53 13.92 -18.56
CA VAL A 23 -12.61 14.28 -17.63
C VAL A 23 -13.77 13.33 -17.89
N GLY A 24 -13.78 12.19 -17.22
CA GLY A 24 -14.84 11.19 -17.29
C GLY A 24 -15.10 10.62 -15.91
N LYS A 25 -16.36 10.63 -15.46
CA LYS A 25 -16.80 10.05 -14.18
C LYS A 25 -16.24 8.64 -14.02
N CYS A 26 -15.38 8.42 -13.02
CA CYS A 26 -14.98 7.08 -12.62
C CYS A 26 -16.21 6.30 -12.14
N PRO A 27 -16.52 5.12 -12.71
CA PRO A 27 -17.52 4.23 -12.17
C PRO A 27 -17.11 3.82 -10.75
N LYS A 28 -18.09 3.79 -9.83
CA LYS A 28 -17.89 3.28 -8.47
C LYS A 28 -17.51 1.80 -8.57
N ILE A 29 -16.24 1.49 -8.39
CA ILE A 29 -15.77 0.12 -8.19
C ILE A 29 -16.13 -0.23 -6.74
N SER A 30 -17.14 -1.10 -6.57
CA SER A 30 -17.41 -1.75 -5.29
C SER A 30 -16.18 -2.56 -4.86
N PRO A 31 -15.84 -2.58 -3.56
CA PRO A 31 -14.61 -3.19 -3.10
C PRO A 31 -14.85 -4.65 -2.71
N ASP A 32 -14.83 -5.56 -3.66
CA ASP A 32 -14.65 -7.00 -3.35
C ASP A 32 -13.31 -7.46 -3.93
N ILE A 33 -12.22 -6.86 -3.45
CA ILE A 33 -10.91 -7.52 -3.49
C ILE A 33 -10.72 -8.14 -2.11
N VAL A 34 -11.28 -9.33 -1.94
CA VAL A 34 -10.89 -10.24 -0.87
C VAL A 34 -9.47 -10.69 -1.19
N ILE A 35 -8.49 -10.08 -0.54
CA ILE A 35 -7.12 -10.61 -0.53
C ILE A 35 -7.17 -11.80 0.42
N ASN A 36 -7.33 -13.00 -0.13
CA ASN A 36 -7.06 -14.21 0.62
C ASN A 36 -5.57 -14.21 0.97
N ASN A 37 -5.27 -13.97 2.24
CA ASN A 37 -3.94 -14.28 2.76
C ASN A 37 -3.92 -15.80 2.89
N GLU A 38 -3.19 -16.48 2.00
CA GLU A 38 -2.75 -17.85 2.27
C GLU A 38 -1.71 -17.76 3.38
N ASP A 39 -2.19 -17.95 4.61
CA ASP A 39 -1.37 -18.11 5.80
C ASP A 39 -0.81 -19.54 5.79
N ASP A 40 0.48 -19.69 5.46
CA ASP A 40 1.22 -20.92 5.75
C ASP A 40 1.40 -20.99 7.27
N SER A 41 0.57 -21.81 7.94
CA SER A 41 0.71 -22.14 9.35
C SER A 41 0.26 -23.58 9.57
N ASP A 42 1.22 -24.45 9.86
CA ASP A 42 1.01 -25.82 10.30
C ASP A 42 0.09 -25.85 11.55
N GLY A 43 -0.81 -26.84 11.57
CA GLY A 43 -1.87 -26.98 12.57
C GLY A 43 -1.38 -27.28 13.98
N ASP A 44 -2.12 -26.81 14.98
CA ASP A 44 -2.94 -27.68 15.84
C ASP A 44 -3.79 -26.88 16.86
N ASP A 45 -5.04 -27.34 17.00
CA ASP A 45 -5.96 -27.35 18.15
C ASP A 45 -6.65 -26.08 18.74
N MET A 46 -7.99 -26.11 18.59
CA MET A 46 -9.13 -25.69 19.42
C MET A 46 -9.09 -24.47 20.39
N ASN A 47 -9.96 -23.52 20.05
CA ASN A 47 -10.95 -22.83 20.91
C ASN A 47 -10.45 -21.89 22.04
N HIS A 48 -10.39 -20.58 21.72
CA HIS A 48 -10.68 -19.54 22.71
C HIS A 48 -11.34 -18.30 22.09
N THR A 49 -12.57 -18.05 22.54
CA THR A 49 -13.31 -16.79 22.54
C THR A 49 -12.43 -15.53 22.70
N SER A 50 -12.71 -14.52 21.85
CA SER A 50 -12.56 -13.07 22.07
C SER A 50 -11.18 -12.54 22.52
N LYS A 51 -10.26 -12.27 21.57
CA LYS A 51 -9.10 -11.38 21.77
C LYS A 51 -8.71 -10.62 20.50
N ASP A 52 -9.47 -9.61 20.11
CA ASP A 52 -8.93 -8.52 19.25
C ASP A 52 -8.89 -7.22 20.07
N GLN A 53 -8.14 -7.26 21.17
CA GLN A 53 -8.04 -6.17 22.16
C GLN A 53 -6.67 -5.47 22.15
N THR A 54 -6.16 -5.15 20.96
CA THR A 54 -5.26 -3.99 20.84
C THR A 54 -5.71 -3.17 19.63
N PRO A 55 -6.24 -1.94 19.83
CA PRO A 55 -6.81 -1.16 18.73
C PRO A 55 -5.82 -0.93 17.57
N ASN A 56 -4.51 -0.97 17.83
CA ASN A 56 -3.44 -0.68 16.88
C ASN A 56 -2.15 -1.43 17.25
N ASP A 57 -2.04 -2.72 16.92
CA ASP A 57 -0.77 -3.46 16.99
C ASP A 57 0.14 -3.08 15.79
N PRO A 58 1.39 -2.63 16.02
CA PRO A 58 2.36 -2.34 14.96
C PRO A 58 2.71 -3.52 14.05
N ARG A 59 2.62 -4.75 14.56
CA ARG A 59 2.96 -5.99 13.82
C ARG A 59 1.77 -6.63 13.14
N ASN A 60 0.58 -6.06 13.26
CA ASN A 60 -0.59 -6.52 12.55
C ASN A 60 -0.65 -5.90 11.14
N LYS A 61 -0.32 -6.70 10.12
CA LYS A 61 -0.30 -6.29 8.71
C LYS A 61 -1.64 -5.77 8.22
N THR A 62 -2.75 -6.41 8.61
CA THR A 62 -4.09 -5.99 8.22
C THR A 62 -4.42 -4.59 8.75
N LYS A 63 -4.13 -4.31 10.03
CA LYS A 63 -4.31 -2.98 10.63
C LYS A 63 -3.43 -1.93 9.96
N TYR A 64 -2.19 -2.29 9.61
CA TYR A 64 -1.33 -1.41 8.80
C TYR A 64 -1.96 -1.07 7.44
N LEU A 65 -2.40 -2.08 6.67
CA LEU A 65 -3.01 -1.88 5.37
C LEU A 65 -4.31 -1.07 5.45
N ASN A 66 -5.09 -1.23 6.51
CA ASN A 66 -6.29 -0.42 6.74
C ASN A 66 -5.96 1.07 6.90
N ARG A 67 -4.87 1.41 7.59
CA ARG A 67 -4.39 2.80 7.65
C ARG A 67 -3.94 3.29 6.27
N VAL A 68 -3.19 2.48 5.52
CA VAL A 68 -2.77 2.83 4.14
C VAL A 68 -3.97 3.11 3.23
N ARG A 69 -5.05 2.35 3.35
CA ARG A 69 -6.27 2.53 2.54
C ARG A 69 -7.02 3.84 2.81
N SER A 70 -6.78 4.49 3.95
CA SER A 70 -7.39 5.79 4.24
C SER A 70 -6.87 6.92 3.34
N TYR A 71 -5.73 6.73 2.70
CA TYR A 71 -5.10 7.73 1.85
C TYR A 71 -5.65 7.61 0.44
N ILE A 72 -6.39 8.64 0.01
CA ILE A 72 -6.90 8.74 -1.36
C ILE A 72 -6.29 9.94 -2.06
N VAL A 73 -6.26 9.90 -3.39
CA VAL A 73 -5.69 10.95 -4.23
C VAL A 73 -6.29 12.33 -3.92
N ARG A 74 -7.59 12.39 -3.58
CA ARG A 74 -8.30 13.64 -3.26
C ARG A 74 -7.76 14.34 -2.00
N THR A 75 -7.35 13.59 -0.99
CA THR A 75 -7.02 14.11 0.35
C THR A 75 -5.53 14.02 0.68
N TRP A 76 -4.76 13.26 -0.09
CA TRP A 76 -3.32 13.08 0.09
C TRP A 76 -2.54 13.21 -1.23
N PHE A 77 -2.77 14.31 -1.93
CA PHE A 77 -2.18 14.57 -3.25
C PHE A 77 -0.72 15.05 -3.16
N ALA A 78 0.08 14.65 -4.15
CA ALA A 78 1.43 15.15 -4.43
C ALA A 78 2.39 15.21 -3.21
N LYS A 79 2.23 14.29 -2.26
CA LYS A 79 3.12 14.21 -1.09
C LYS A 79 4.45 13.57 -1.48
N PRO A 80 5.57 14.02 -0.87
CA PRO A 80 6.88 13.41 -1.10
C PRO A 80 6.88 11.94 -0.66
N LEU A 81 7.82 11.15 -1.22
CA LEU A 81 7.96 9.73 -0.91
C LEU A 81 8.21 9.46 0.59
N SER A 82 8.92 10.37 1.26
CA SER A 82 9.18 10.36 2.70
C SER A 82 7.93 10.52 3.56
N SER A 83 6.81 10.96 2.98
CA SER A 83 5.48 11.02 3.59
C SER A 83 4.43 10.32 2.70
N SER A 84 4.85 9.28 2.00
CA SER A 84 3.93 8.42 1.26
C SER A 84 2.94 7.75 2.24
N PRO A 85 1.74 7.35 1.77
CA PRO A 85 0.76 6.63 2.60
C PRO A 85 1.36 5.47 3.38
N MET A 86 2.26 4.72 2.74
CA MET A 86 2.96 3.58 3.33
C MET A 86 3.84 3.99 4.51
N ILE A 87 4.56 5.10 4.39
CA ILE A 87 5.43 5.62 5.45
C ILE A 87 4.59 6.21 6.59
N CYS A 88 3.58 7.03 6.28
CA CYS A 88 2.73 7.61 7.32
C CYS A 88 2.00 6.53 8.13
N ALA A 89 1.43 5.52 7.47
CA ALA A 89 0.75 4.42 8.13
C ALA A 89 1.68 3.60 9.06
N ARG A 90 3.00 3.57 8.82
CA ARG A 90 3.95 2.89 9.73
C ARG A 90 4.00 3.54 11.10
N TYR A 91 3.76 4.84 11.20
CA TYR A 91 3.75 5.58 12.46
C TYR A 91 2.31 5.80 12.98
N CYS A 92 1.40 4.85 12.73
CA CYS A 92 0.00 4.93 13.16
C CYS A 92 -0.82 6.08 12.57
N TRP A 93 -0.33 6.80 11.58
CA TRP A 93 -1.11 7.88 10.98
C TRP A 93 -2.16 7.34 10.03
N GLN A 94 -3.35 7.92 10.10
CA GLN A 94 -4.45 7.68 9.19
C GLN A 94 -4.87 9.02 8.58
N ASN A 95 -5.12 9.04 7.27
CA ASN A 95 -5.63 10.22 6.60
C ASN A 95 -7.13 10.37 6.88
N THR A 96 -7.54 11.58 7.24
CA THR A 96 -8.89 11.88 7.74
C THR A 96 -9.54 13.04 7.00
N ASP A 97 -8.74 13.97 6.50
CA ASP A 97 -9.16 15.08 5.65
C ASP A 97 -8.00 15.50 4.73
N VAL A 98 -8.21 16.51 3.88
CA VAL A 98 -7.20 17.08 3.00
C VAL A 98 -5.98 17.50 3.81
N ASP A 99 -4.85 16.85 3.54
CA ASP A 99 -3.57 17.08 4.20
C ASP A 99 -3.57 16.83 5.72
N MET A 100 -4.60 16.20 6.28
CA MET A 100 -4.76 15.97 7.71
C MET A 100 -4.59 14.50 8.09
N LEU A 101 -3.73 14.27 9.07
CA LEU A 101 -3.48 12.96 9.67
C LEU A 101 -3.93 12.94 11.12
N HIS A 102 -4.47 11.80 11.55
CA HIS A 102 -4.68 11.49 12.96
C HIS A 102 -3.96 10.19 13.33
N CYS A 103 -3.35 10.17 14.52
CA CYS A 103 -2.83 8.94 15.08
C CYS A 103 -4.00 8.08 15.55
N VAL A 104 -4.12 6.85 15.05
CA VAL A 104 -5.23 5.97 15.45
C VAL A 104 -5.13 5.60 16.93
N CYS A 105 -3.92 5.57 17.50
CA CYS A 105 -3.63 5.24 18.89
C CYS A 105 -3.84 6.43 19.85
N CYS A 106 -3.09 7.52 19.68
CA CYS A 106 -3.11 8.64 20.63
C CYS A 106 -3.98 9.83 20.21
N LYS A 107 -4.63 9.78 19.04
CA LYS A 107 -5.51 10.83 18.51
C LYS A 107 -4.86 12.18 18.21
N ALA A 108 -3.54 12.30 18.39
CA ALA A 108 -2.78 13.46 17.92
C ALA A 108 -3.07 13.75 16.44
N ALA A 109 -3.03 15.02 16.06
CA ALA A 109 -3.30 15.48 14.71
C ALA A 109 -2.05 16.12 14.08
N LEU A 110 -1.86 15.90 12.78
CA LEU A 110 -0.74 16.46 12.02
C LEU A 110 -1.24 16.98 10.66
N CYS A 111 -0.92 18.24 10.36
CA CYS A 111 -1.19 18.86 9.06
C CYS A 111 0.06 18.79 8.16
N ALA A 112 -0.08 18.20 6.98
CA ALA A 112 0.97 18.06 5.98
C ALA A 112 0.70 18.94 4.74
N LYS A 113 0.14 20.13 4.95
CA LYS A 113 -0.17 21.05 3.85
C LYS A 113 1.12 21.51 3.16
N LEU A 114 1.18 21.34 1.85
CA LEU A 114 2.34 21.74 1.06
C LEU A 114 2.53 23.27 1.15
N PRO A 115 3.78 23.76 1.17
CA PRO A 115 4.04 25.19 1.13
C PRO A 115 3.50 25.79 -0.17
N ALA A 116 2.94 26.99 -0.10
CA ALA A 116 2.48 27.71 -1.29
C ALA A 116 3.64 28.20 -2.18
N SER A 117 4.87 28.26 -1.63
CA SER A 117 6.06 28.65 -2.37
C SER A 117 6.55 27.50 -3.24
N PHE A 118 6.83 27.80 -4.51
CA PHE A 118 7.44 26.85 -5.45
C PHE A 118 8.98 26.83 -5.35
N LYS A 119 9.55 27.31 -4.24
CA LYS A 119 11.00 27.32 -4.02
C LYS A 119 11.47 25.95 -3.58
N GLN A 120 12.50 25.42 -4.24
CA GLN A 120 13.01 24.08 -3.99
C GLN A 120 13.53 23.92 -2.55
N GLU A 121 14.22 24.93 -2.00
CA GLU A 121 14.73 24.93 -0.63
C GLU A 121 13.59 24.83 0.39
N SER A 122 12.54 25.66 0.25
CA SER A 122 11.37 25.62 1.12
C SER A 122 10.65 24.27 1.07
N TYR A 123 10.58 23.64 -0.11
CA TYR A 123 10.01 22.31 -0.26
C TYR A 123 10.87 21.24 0.44
N LYS A 124 12.20 21.28 0.30
CA LYS A 124 13.12 20.37 1.01
C LYS A 124 13.00 20.50 2.52
N GLU A 125 13.02 21.74 3.04
CA GLU A 125 12.84 22.01 4.47
C GLU A 125 11.50 21.48 4.98
N PHE A 126 10.42 21.68 4.21
CA PHE A 126 9.11 21.13 4.52
C PHE A 126 9.14 19.59 4.58
N CYS A 127 9.77 18.92 3.62
CA CYS A 127 9.87 17.46 3.59
C CYS A 127 10.59 16.92 4.83
N GLU A 128 11.71 17.55 5.22
CA GLU A 128 12.47 17.17 6.41
C GLU A 128 11.70 17.43 7.70
N LYS A 129 11.02 18.59 7.79
CA LYS A 129 10.16 18.91 8.93
C LYS A 129 9.02 17.92 9.06
N LEU A 130 8.31 17.63 7.97
CA LEU A 130 7.20 16.69 7.95
C LEU A 130 7.65 15.29 8.38
N LYS A 131 8.78 14.80 7.86
CA LYS A 131 9.36 13.52 8.25
C LYS A 131 9.63 13.44 9.76
N LYS A 132 10.20 14.50 10.35
CA LYS A 132 10.42 14.58 11.81
C LYS A 132 9.10 14.64 12.58
N SER A 133 8.12 15.40 12.09
CA SER A 133 6.80 15.52 12.71
C SER A 133 6.02 14.20 12.76
N LEU A 134 6.19 13.30 11.79
CA LEU A 134 5.58 11.97 11.84
C LEU A 134 5.99 11.16 13.09
N VAL A 135 7.14 11.46 13.69
CA VAL A 135 7.63 10.79 14.90
C VAL A 135 7.38 11.63 16.15
N ALA A 136 7.55 12.95 16.04
CA ALA A 136 7.56 13.86 17.19
C ALA A 136 6.16 14.37 17.61
N THR A 137 5.16 14.36 16.72
CA THR A 137 3.83 14.96 16.99
C THR A 137 2.91 14.05 17.80
N HIS A 138 3.34 12.85 18.17
CA HIS A 138 2.56 11.99 19.05
C HIS A 138 2.47 12.54 20.48
N GLU A 139 1.38 12.22 21.19
CA GLU A 139 1.29 12.42 22.63
C GLU A 139 2.42 11.71 23.39
N PRO A 140 2.89 12.23 24.55
CA PRO A 140 4.08 11.74 25.27
C PRO A 140 4.11 10.25 25.63
N LEU A 141 2.95 9.60 25.71
CA LEU A 141 2.80 8.17 26.06
C LEU A 141 2.45 7.29 24.86
N CYS A 142 2.43 7.84 23.65
CA CYS A 142 2.14 7.04 22.48
C CYS A 142 3.33 6.14 22.13
N PRO A 143 3.14 4.81 22.04
CA PRO A 143 4.24 3.89 21.74
C PRO A 143 4.71 3.96 20.27
N TRP A 144 3.97 4.64 19.40
CA TRP A 144 4.20 4.61 17.95
C TRP A 144 5.37 5.48 17.47
N SER A 145 5.84 6.41 18.31
CA SER A 145 7.05 7.19 18.02
C SER A 145 8.31 6.30 18.02
N SER A 146 8.36 5.26 18.86
CA SER A 146 9.50 4.35 19.00
C SER A 146 9.25 2.94 18.47
N ASN A 147 8.00 2.54 18.28
CA ASN A 147 7.63 1.20 17.80
C ASN A 147 6.74 1.28 16.55
N PRO A 148 7.25 1.79 15.41
CA PRO A 148 6.52 1.81 14.15
C PRO A 148 6.30 0.39 13.61
N SER A 149 5.34 0.26 12.68
CA SER A 149 5.20 -0.98 11.92
C SER A 149 6.49 -1.33 11.16
N PRO A 150 6.77 -2.63 10.95
CA PRO A 150 7.98 -3.08 10.27
C PRO A 150 8.22 -2.40 8.93
N GLU A 151 9.50 -2.11 8.61
CA GLU A 151 9.86 -1.36 7.40
C GLU A 151 9.45 -2.07 6.10
N TYR A 152 9.54 -3.39 6.07
CA TYR A 152 9.17 -4.19 4.91
C TYR A 152 7.68 -4.10 4.56
N TYR A 153 6.82 -3.62 5.46
CA TYR A 153 5.43 -3.32 5.11
C TYR A 153 5.30 -2.13 4.14
N SER A 154 6.25 -1.19 4.19
CA SER A 154 6.29 -0.04 3.29
C SER A 154 7.05 -0.29 1.99
N MET A 155 7.65 -1.46 1.84
CA MET A 155 8.35 -1.86 0.62
C MET A 155 7.36 -2.52 -0.34
N ILE A 156 7.35 -2.07 -1.58
CA ILE A 156 6.72 -2.83 -2.65
C ILE A 156 7.64 -4.00 -2.93
N ASN A 157 7.19 -5.21 -2.65
CA ASN A 157 7.92 -6.42 -3.03
C ASN A 157 8.01 -6.45 -4.55
N CYS A 158 9.17 -6.08 -5.10
CA CYS A 158 9.54 -6.48 -6.44
C CYS A 158 9.75 -7.99 -6.39
N HIS A 159 8.70 -8.74 -6.72
CA HIS A 159 8.81 -10.19 -6.83
C HIS A 159 9.98 -10.53 -7.75
N HIS A 160 10.80 -11.50 -7.34
CA HIS A 160 11.83 -12.03 -8.22
C HIS A 160 11.19 -12.43 -9.55
N LYS A 161 11.86 -12.13 -10.66
CA LYS A 161 11.33 -12.33 -12.02
C LYS A 161 10.72 -13.72 -12.18
N ASP A 162 11.36 -14.73 -11.61
CA ASP A 162 10.91 -16.13 -11.66
C ASP A 162 9.57 -16.35 -10.97
N LYS A 163 9.34 -15.73 -9.80
CA LYS A 163 8.06 -15.82 -9.09
C LYS A 163 6.94 -15.12 -9.87
N VAL A 164 7.24 -13.99 -10.54
CA VAL A 164 6.27 -13.29 -11.39
C VAL A 164 5.88 -14.16 -12.59
N ILE A 165 6.87 -14.72 -13.28
CA ILE A 165 6.65 -15.58 -14.43
C ILE A 165 5.89 -16.83 -14.02
N GLN A 166 6.30 -17.51 -12.94
CA GLN A 166 5.61 -18.70 -12.44
C GLN A 166 4.16 -18.41 -12.07
N GLY A 167 3.90 -17.30 -11.36
CA GLY A 167 2.54 -16.89 -11.03
C GLY A 167 1.70 -16.54 -12.26
N PHE A 168 2.30 -15.94 -13.29
CA PHE A 168 1.64 -15.70 -14.58
C PHE A 168 1.30 -17.01 -15.31
N SER A 169 2.26 -17.93 -15.45
CA SER A 169 2.06 -19.22 -16.08
C SER A 169 0.97 -20.05 -15.38
N ASN A 170 0.98 -20.08 -14.05
CA ASN A 170 -0.05 -20.78 -13.28
C ASN A 170 -1.45 -20.21 -13.57
N ARG A 171 -1.61 -18.88 -13.60
CA ARG A 171 -2.90 -18.25 -13.91
C ARG A 171 -3.38 -18.55 -15.33
N ILE A 172 -2.48 -18.53 -16.32
CA ILE A 172 -2.83 -18.94 -17.70
C ILE A 172 -3.26 -20.41 -17.73
N ASN A 173 -2.50 -21.30 -17.10
CA ASN A 173 -2.83 -22.72 -17.08
C ASN A 173 -4.20 -22.97 -16.44
N GLN A 174 -4.50 -22.30 -15.32
CA GLN A 174 -5.80 -22.40 -14.68
C GLN A 174 -6.94 -21.89 -15.59
N ILE A 175 -6.74 -20.76 -16.28
CA ILE A 175 -7.72 -20.27 -17.26
C ILE A 175 -7.91 -21.28 -18.39
N MET A 176 -6.85 -21.86 -18.92
CA MET A 176 -6.92 -22.86 -19.99
C MET A 176 -7.69 -24.11 -19.54
N LEU A 177 -7.45 -24.61 -18.33
CA LEU A 177 -8.19 -25.75 -17.77
C LEU A 177 -9.69 -25.45 -17.65
N ILE A 178 -10.05 -24.24 -17.21
CA ILE A 178 -11.44 -23.80 -17.13
C ILE A 178 -12.06 -23.75 -18.53
N LEU A 179 -11.38 -23.16 -19.52
CA LEU A 179 -11.87 -23.07 -20.90
C LEU A 179 -12.09 -24.44 -21.54
N ILE A 180 -11.15 -25.38 -21.34
CA ILE A 180 -11.28 -26.76 -21.82
C ILE A 180 -12.47 -27.45 -21.14
N SER A 181 -12.61 -27.27 -19.82
CA SER A 181 -13.75 -27.84 -19.08
C SER A 181 -15.06 -27.31 -19.63
N VAL A 182 -15.21 -25.99 -19.79
CA VAL A 182 -16.42 -25.37 -20.35
C VAL A 182 -16.71 -25.84 -21.78
N HIS A 183 -15.69 -25.97 -22.63
CA HIS A 183 -15.85 -26.51 -23.98
C HIS A 183 -16.37 -27.96 -23.95
N ASN A 184 -15.78 -28.82 -23.13
CA ASN A 184 -16.17 -30.23 -23.02
C ASN A 184 -17.59 -30.40 -22.47
N TYR A 185 -18.00 -29.58 -21.48
CA TYR A 185 -19.39 -29.56 -21.00
C TYR A 185 -20.37 -29.06 -22.06
N GLY A 186 -19.97 -28.10 -22.90
CA GLY A 186 -20.80 -27.59 -24.00
C GLY A 186 -21.03 -28.60 -25.12
N GLU A 187 -20.07 -29.48 -25.39
CA GLU A 187 -20.24 -30.60 -26.34
C GLU A 187 -21.11 -31.72 -25.75
N PHE A 188 -20.94 -32.04 -24.46
CA PHE A 188 -21.77 -33.05 -23.77
C PHE A 188 -23.27 -32.71 -23.73
N LEU A 189 -23.64 -31.42 -23.69
CA LEU A 189 -25.04 -30.99 -23.69
C LEU A 189 -25.68 -30.95 -25.10
N LYS A 190 -24.92 -31.23 -26.16
CA LYS A 190 -25.42 -31.33 -27.54
C LYS A 190 -25.73 -32.77 -27.97
N GLU A 191 -25.40 -33.76 -27.13
CA GLU A 191 -25.80 -35.17 -27.27
C GLU A 191 -27.07 -35.47 -26.47
#